data_AF-F7V771-F1
#
_entry.id   AF-F7V771-F1
#
_cell.length_a   1.000
_cell.length_b   1.000
_cell.length_c   1.000
_cell.angle_alpha   90.00
_cell.angle_beta   90.00
_cell.angle_gamma   90.00
#
_symmetry.space_group_name_H-M   'P 1'
#
loop_
_entity.id
_entity.type
_entity.pdbx_description
1 polymer ?
#
loop_
_entity_poly.entity_id
_entity_poly.type
_entity_poly.pdbx_seq_one_letter_code
_entity_poly.pdbx_strand_id
1 'polypeptide(L)'
;MSVSPVKVRKVLITEGIWSSRTSLEIKHYLNEKKTTAEIAQILNTTEKAVQQYLPYSRGLYNSENRSADAIKSAEYRRRIEIAKEHTIKKTIDLSEKEGWTEMSNIPEIIEYKEKEKVRQAAINEYHVEQYPGILCFRELPDGIMDFSKARCQGEDIVRLHLELIHSDDIEDAHPQFLEENPQFIGREQKEREEQQRVLKSYGKLQYGPTISRDIAVPEDMPLYALHYVIQKAFGWQNSHLHHFELPDDVFRKITGGKVSNWMALVGVLLQSPMMDEQDRFWADDYENGSFKTWLRKKYTGPYMSLNHGEGIVQSKEDIAYVKKKCAKVAVSYERRKDGTERIFWAHIAQENEDLSLSEQDKRFGIVRKEIIFIDDLPVESLFPLFETSPNQVLERLGIGEVLAFRDRGLHDQIADSEDLCESFEEFMDDDLRSEIDEILASGQDEPWNQPFVASCTDTLYYNYDYGDNWYVKITGSLGCEDLVEEGRITQDEIDEALITIYSKYKPVCLAADGLPVLDDVGGISGYIRFLRGINQAKEKAYWKQIAKENQLSPEEYLDLIPDNWDYDDPDSLDWAKGLGWSRRMPGRKTLL
;
A
#
# COMPACT_ATOMS: atom_id res chain seq x y z
N MET A 1 13.80 39.44 5.23
CA MET A 1 15.25 39.18 5.06
C MET A 1 15.84 40.32 4.24
N SER A 2 16.81 41.07 4.76
CA SER A 2 17.42 42.21 4.06
C SER A 2 18.56 41.76 3.14
N VAL A 3 18.37 41.85 1.83
CA VAL A 3 19.44 41.56 0.86
C VAL A 3 20.39 42.75 0.81
N SER A 4 21.71 42.51 0.88
CA SER A 4 22.68 43.61 0.89
C SER A 4 22.70 44.35 -0.46
N PRO A 5 22.85 45.69 -0.46
CA PRO A 5 22.88 46.49 -1.70
C PRO A 5 23.95 46.03 -2.70
N VAL A 6 25.08 45.48 -2.21
CA VAL A 6 26.15 44.94 -3.05
C VAL A 6 25.67 43.70 -3.81
N LYS A 7 24.91 42.81 -3.16
CA LYS A 7 24.40 41.59 -3.78
C LYS A 7 23.36 41.92 -4.86
N VAL A 8 22.44 42.85 -4.57
CA VAL A 8 21.48 43.36 -5.56
C VAL A 8 22.21 43.99 -6.74
N ARG A 9 23.22 44.83 -6.49
CA ARG A 9 24.01 45.48 -7.55
C ARG A 9 24.72 44.47 -8.46
N LYS A 10 25.37 43.44 -7.91
CA LYS A 10 26.05 42.42 -8.72
C LYS A 10 25.09 41.61 -9.58
N VAL A 11 23.90 41.27 -9.06
CA VAL A 11 22.85 40.61 -9.86
C VAL A 11 22.42 41.50 -11.01
N LEU A 12 22.11 42.77 -10.75
CA LEU A 12 21.67 43.71 -11.79
C LEU A 12 22.75 43.99 -12.84
N ILE A 13 24.04 44.02 -12.46
CA ILE A 13 25.17 44.11 -13.41
C ILE A 13 25.27 42.82 -14.25
N THR A 14 25.10 41.64 -13.63
CA THR A 14 25.19 40.33 -14.31
C THR A 14 24.10 40.18 -15.37
N GLU A 15 22.88 40.65 -15.05
CA GLU A 15 21.73 40.61 -15.97
C GLU A 15 21.70 41.81 -16.94
N GLY A 16 22.66 42.74 -16.84
CA GLY A 16 22.77 43.90 -17.74
C GLY A 16 21.72 44.99 -17.51
N ILE A 17 20.95 44.90 -16.43
CA ILE A 17 19.82 45.80 -16.09
C ILE A 17 20.32 47.08 -15.39
N TRP A 18 21.54 47.05 -14.84
CA TRP A 18 22.14 48.21 -14.18
C TRP A 18 23.62 48.37 -14.56
N SER A 19 24.03 49.62 -14.80
CA SER A 19 25.43 49.97 -15.00
C SER A 19 25.76 51.32 -14.39
N SER A 20 27.02 51.50 -14.00
CA SER A 20 27.62 52.77 -13.63
C SER A 20 28.93 52.96 -14.38
N ARG A 21 29.48 54.18 -14.36
CA ARG A 21 30.79 54.46 -14.95
C ARG A 21 31.86 53.45 -14.50
N THR A 22 31.93 53.19 -13.19
CA THR A 22 32.88 52.23 -12.60
C THR A 22 32.62 50.79 -13.05
N SER A 23 31.36 50.34 -13.16
CA SER A 23 31.09 48.97 -13.62
C SER A 23 31.41 48.78 -15.11
N LEU A 24 31.25 49.83 -15.92
CA LEU A 24 31.59 49.80 -17.34
C LEU A 24 33.11 49.81 -17.55
N GLU A 25 33.85 50.64 -16.80
CA GLU A 25 35.32 50.68 -16.81
C GLU A 25 35.90 49.31 -16.37
N ILE A 26 35.35 48.70 -15.31
CA ILE A 26 35.77 47.36 -14.86
C ILE A 26 35.45 46.29 -15.91
N LYS A 27 34.27 46.32 -16.54
CA LYS A 27 33.88 45.38 -17.60
C LYS A 27 34.77 45.50 -18.84
N HIS A 28 35.16 46.73 -19.21
CA HIS A 28 36.11 46.97 -20.30
C HIS A 28 37.45 46.28 -20.03
N TYR A 29 38.06 46.50 -18.87
CA TYR A 29 39.36 45.89 -18.55
C TYR A 29 39.30 44.37 -18.30
N LEU A 30 38.18 43.83 -17.83
CA LEU A 30 37.94 42.38 -17.79
C LEU A 30 37.92 41.75 -19.18
N ASN A 31 37.31 42.42 -20.16
CA ASN A 31 37.30 41.94 -21.55
C ASN A 31 38.70 41.96 -22.17
N GLU A 32 39.58 42.85 -21.71
CA GLU A 32 41.02 42.84 -22.02
C GLU A 32 41.81 41.80 -21.20
N LYS A 33 41.13 40.92 -20.47
CA LYS A 33 41.67 39.83 -19.64
C LYS A 33 42.60 40.29 -18.50
N LYS A 34 42.44 41.52 -18.02
CA LYS A 34 43.16 41.98 -16.82
C LYS A 34 42.57 41.37 -15.54
N THR A 35 43.44 41.08 -14.59
CA THR A 35 43.06 40.55 -13.26
C THR A 35 42.46 41.65 -12.39
N THR A 36 41.75 41.27 -11.32
CA THR A 36 41.12 42.23 -10.40
C THR A 36 42.13 43.16 -9.72
N ALA A 37 43.33 42.66 -9.44
CA ALA A 37 44.44 43.42 -8.86
C ALA A 37 44.96 44.50 -9.82
N GLU A 38 45.15 44.13 -11.10
CA GLU A 38 45.59 45.07 -12.14
C GLU A 38 44.53 46.14 -12.40
N ILE A 39 43.25 45.76 -12.44
CA ILE A 39 42.14 46.71 -12.62
C ILE A 39 42.07 47.69 -11.45
N ALA A 40 42.29 47.22 -10.22
CA ALA A 40 42.32 48.07 -9.04
C ALA A 40 43.46 49.11 -9.11
N GLN A 41 44.64 48.71 -9.56
CA GLN A 41 45.76 49.63 -9.79
C GLN A 41 45.45 50.66 -10.88
N ILE A 42 44.92 50.23 -12.04
CA ILE A 42 44.60 51.13 -13.17
C ILE A 42 43.55 52.17 -12.79
N LEU A 43 42.53 51.77 -12.03
CA LEU A 43 41.46 52.65 -11.57
C LEU A 43 41.80 53.39 -10.27
N ASN A 44 43.03 53.24 -9.75
CA ASN A 44 43.52 53.77 -8.49
C ASN A 44 42.53 53.55 -7.33
N THR A 45 42.08 52.30 -7.18
CA THR A 45 41.09 51.87 -6.19
C THR A 45 41.52 50.55 -5.52
N THR A 46 40.66 49.98 -4.67
CA THR A 46 40.94 48.69 -3.99
C THR A 46 40.36 47.51 -4.76
N GLU A 47 41.00 46.34 -4.68
CA GLU A 47 40.46 45.10 -5.27
C GLU A 47 39.07 44.76 -4.76
N LYS A 48 38.80 45.04 -3.48
CA LYS A 48 37.49 44.83 -2.87
C LYS A 48 36.43 45.73 -3.50
N ALA A 49 36.78 46.97 -3.86
CA ALA A 49 35.88 47.84 -4.61
C ALA A 49 35.62 47.28 -6.02
N VAL A 50 36.64 46.81 -6.73
CA VAL A 50 36.48 46.17 -8.05
C VAL A 50 35.55 44.95 -7.98
N GLN A 51 35.76 44.07 -6.99
CA GLN A 51 34.98 42.85 -6.78
C GLN A 51 33.49 43.10 -6.51
N GLN A 52 33.12 44.27 -5.97
CA GLN A 52 31.73 44.66 -5.74
C GLN A 52 30.98 45.01 -7.04
N TYR A 53 31.70 45.27 -8.14
CA TYR A 53 31.12 45.61 -9.45
C TYR A 53 31.38 44.52 -10.51
N LEU A 54 31.96 43.37 -10.14
CA LEU A 54 32.10 42.22 -11.03
C LEU A 54 30.75 41.54 -11.30
N PRO A 55 30.48 41.08 -12.53
CA PRO A 55 29.38 40.15 -12.78
C PRO A 55 29.66 38.80 -12.09
N TYR A 56 28.62 38.05 -11.75
CA TYR A 56 28.77 36.67 -11.29
C TYR A 56 29.27 35.80 -12.46
N SER A 57 30.23 34.91 -12.19
CA SER A 57 30.65 33.88 -13.13
C SER A 57 29.48 32.90 -13.35
N ARG A 58 28.84 32.94 -14.52
CA ARG A 58 27.81 31.96 -14.89
C ARG A 58 28.48 30.58 -15.00
N GLY A 59 28.26 29.72 -14.02
CA GLY A 59 28.61 28.30 -14.09
C GLY A 59 27.73 27.59 -15.11
N LEU A 60 28.31 26.65 -15.86
CA LEU A 60 27.66 25.91 -16.94
C LEU A 60 26.34 25.28 -16.48
N TYR A 61 25.23 25.70 -17.10
CA TYR A 61 23.96 24.98 -17.05
C TYR A 61 24.02 23.81 -18.06
N ASN A 62 23.57 22.62 -17.65
CA ASN A 62 23.60 21.34 -18.39
C ASN A 62 24.94 20.60 -18.46
N SER A 63 25.46 20.10 -17.33
CA SER A 63 26.32 18.92 -17.33
C SER A 63 25.47 17.65 -17.10
N GLU A 64 25.81 16.56 -17.78
CA GLU A 64 25.13 15.25 -17.68
C GLU A 64 25.14 14.69 -16.24
N ASN A 65 26.15 15.04 -15.44
CA ASN A 65 26.17 14.72 -14.01
C ASN A 65 25.64 15.91 -13.19
N ARG A 66 24.36 15.85 -12.80
CA ARG A 66 23.74 16.81 -11.88
C ARG A 66 24.18 16.51 -10.45
N SER A 67 24.65 17.52 -9.72
CA SER A 67 24.95 17.34 -8.30
C SER A 67 23.67 17.08 -7.49
N ALA A 68 23.80 16.35 -6.37
CA ALA A 68 22.68 16.08 -5.47
C ALA A 68 21.96 17.37 -5.01
N ASP A 69 22.70 18.48 -4.88
CA ASP A 69 22.12 19.79 -4.54
C ASP A 69 21.32 20.41 -5.70
N ALA A 70 21.67 20.14 -6.96
CA ALA A 70 20.89 20.56 -8.11
C ALA A 70 19.55 19.82 -8.21
N ILE A 71 19.54 18.52 -7.86
CA ILE A 71 18.33 17.69 -7.76
C ILE A 71 17.44 18.20 -6.61
N LYS A 72 18.01 18.36 -5.40
CA LYS A 72 17.29 18.91 -4.24
C LYS A 72 16.74 20.31 -4.50
N SER A 73 17.48 21.14 -5.24
CA SER A 73 17.06 22.47 -5.64
C SER A 73 15.94 22.44 -6.68
N ALA A 74 15.95 21.50 -7.62
CA ALA A 74 14.86 21.28 -8.56
C ALA A 74 13.59 20.79 -7.86
N GLU A 75 13.71 19.85 -6.92
CA GLU A 75 12.59 19.39 -6.09
C GLU A 75 12.07 20.48 -5.15
N TYR A 76 12.94 21.33 -4.61
CA TYR A 76 12.53 22.50 -3.83
C TYR A 76 11.78 23.52 -4.69
N ARG A 77 12.27 23.80 -5.91
CA ARG A 77 11.56 24.66 -6.88
C ARG A 77 10.21 24.07 -7.26
N ARG A 78 10.13 22.77 -7.54
CA ARG A 78 8.89 22.05 -7.86
C ARG A 78 7.89 22.11 -6.70
N ARG A 79 8.36 21.95 -5.46
CA ARG A 79 7.52 22.12 -4.25
C ARG A 79 7.01 23.54 -4.08
N ILE A 80 7.83 24.55 -4.37
CA ILE A 80 7.42 25.96 -4.36
C ILE A 80 6.39 26.22 -5.46
N GLU A 81 6.55 25.63 -6.63
CA GLU A 81 5.64 25.79 -7.77
C GLU A 81 4.27 25.19 -7.46
N ILE A 82 4.22 23.95 -6.95
CA ILE A 82 2.99 23.30 -6.48
C ILE A 82 2.32 24.10 -5.36
N ALA A 83 3.09 24.61 -4.39
CA ALA A 83 2.54 25.43 -3.31
C ALA A 83 1.98 26.77 -3.82
N LYS A 84 2.62 27.36 -4.84
CA LYS A 84 2.14 28.58 -5.51
C LYS A 84 0.83 28.30 -6.26
N GLU A 85 0.76 27.22 -7.03
CA GLU A 85 -0.46 26.82 -7.76
C GLU A 85 -1.65 26.61 -6.80
N HIS A 86 -1.43 25.90 -5.68
CA HIS A 86 -2.47 25.70 -4.67
C HIS A 86 -2.89 27.00 -3.98
N THR A 87 -1.95 27.94 -3.79
CA THR A 87 -2.27 29.27 -3.24
C THR A 87 -3.07 30.08 -4.24
N ILE A 88 -2.69 30.05 -5.53
CA ILE A 88 -3.38 30.72 -6.63
C ILE A 88 -4.80 30.18 -6.78
N LYS A 89 -5.00 28.85 -6.77
CA LYS A 89 -6.33 28.22 -6.84
C LYS A 89 -7.23 28.70 -5.69
N LYS A 90 -6.73 28.65 -4.45
CA LYS A 90 -7.48 29.14 -3.28
C LYS A 90 -7.83 30.63 -3.37
N THR A 91 -6.92 31.42 -3.94
CA THR A 91 -7.14 32.85 -4.18
C THR A 91 -8.18 33.09 -5.27
N ILE A 92 -8.21 32.28 -6.32
CA ILE A 92 -9.24 32.30 -7.37
C ILE A 92 -10.61 31.93 -6.77
N ASP A 93 -10.70 30.82 -6.04
CA ASP A 93 -11.95 30.36 -5.42
C ASP A 93 -12.53 31.43 -4.48
N LEU A 94 -11.67 32.07 -3.68
CA LEU A 94 -12.07 33.17 -2.81
C LEU A 94 -12.51 34.40 -3.61
N SER A 95 -11.81 34.74 -4.69
CA SER A 95 -12.18 35.89 -5.54
C SER A 95 -13.51 35.70 -6.24
N GLU A 96 -13.82 34.49 -6.68
CA GLU A 96 -15.08 34.17 -7.36
C GLU A 96 -16.24 34.17 -6.37
N LYS A 97 -16.01 33.67 -5.15
CA LYS A 97 -16.97 33.74 -4.04
C LYS A 97 -17.29 35.17 -3.62
N GLU A 98 -16.29 36.04 -3.55
CA GLU A 98 -16.42 37.43 -3.09
C GLU A 98 -16.70 38.44 -4.24
N GLY A 99 -16.77 37.97 -5.49
CA GLY A 99 -17.09 38.79 -6.67
C GLY A 99 -15.97 39.74 -7.13
N TRP A 100 -14.71 39.43 -6.79
CA TRP A 100 -13.55 40.27 -7.06
C TRP A 100 -13.03 40.10 -8.50
N THR A 101 -13.70 40.75 -9.44
CA THR A 101 -13.37 40.71 -10.88
C THR A 101 -11.98 41.26 -11.23
N GLU A 102 -11.38 42.10 -10.37
CA GLU A 102 -10.05 42.68 -10.59
C GLU A 102 -8.92 41.65 -10.51
N MET A 103 -9.09 40.57 -9.74
CA MET A 103 -8.07 39.52 -9.57
C MET A 103 -7.92 38.61 -10.79
N SER A 104 -8.92 38.56 -11.67
CA SER A 104 -8.89 37.80 -12.92
C SER A 104 -7.74 38.19 -13.85
N ASN A 105 -7.24 39.42 -13.70
CA ASN A 105 -6.26 40.03 -14.61
C ASN A 105 -4.81 39.90 -14.09
N ILE A 106 -4.59 39.20 -12.98
CA ILE A 106 -3.25 38.96 -12.45
C ILE A 106 -2.53 37.94 -13.34
N PRO A 107 -1.30 38.23 -13.83
CA PRO A 107 -0.59 37.36 -14.78
C PRO A 107 -0.47 35.91 -14.32
N GLU A 108 -0.18 35.65 -13.05
CA GLU A 108 -0.09 34.28 -12.51
C GLU A 108 -1.45 33.55 -12.48
N ILE A 109 -2.55 34.28 -12.31
CA ILE A 109 -3.92 33.74 -12.37
C ILE A 109 -4.32 33.46 -13.82
N ILE A 110 -3.93 34.32 -14.76
CA ILE A 110 -4.16 34.11 -16.19
C ILE A 110 -3.40 32.87 -16.66
N GLU A 111 -2.11 32.75 -16.32
CA GLU A 111 -1.29 31.59 -16.67
C GLU A 111 -1.86 30.30 -16.07
N TYR A 112 -2.33 30.34 -14.82
CA TYR A 112 -3.03 29.21 -14.20
C TYR A 112 -4.31 28.85 -14.96
N LYS A 113 -5.18 29.83 -15.29
CA LYS A 113 -6.42 29.60 -16.02
C LYS A 113 -6.19 29.14 -17.46
N GLU A 114 -5.10 29.55 -18.12
CA GLU A 114 -4.69 29.07 -19.43
C GLU A 114 -4.19 27.63 -19.38
N LYS A 115 -3.34 27.28 -18.41
CA LYS A 115 -2.91 25.88 -18.19
C LYS A 115 -4.10 24.98 -17.86
N GLU A 116 -5.03 25.45 -17.03
CA GLU A 116 -6.24 24.69 -16.70
C GLU A 116 -7.16 24.55 -17.91
N LYS A 117 -7.27 25.57 -18.77
CA LYS A 117 -7.99 25.47 -20.05
C LYS A 117 -7.37 24.47 -21.01
N VAL A 118 -6.04 24.42 -21.12
CA VAL A 118 -5.35 23.43 -21.95
C VAL A 118 -5.58 22.04 -21.38
N ARG A 119 -5.51 21.87 -20.06
CA ARG A 119 -5.83 20.62 -19.36
C ARG A 119 -7.27 20.17 -19.65
N GLN A 120 -8.23 21.09 -19.53
CA GLN A 120 -9.64 20.82 -19.80
C GLN A 120 -9.93 20.57 -21.28
N ALA A 121 -9.23 21.25 -22.18
CA ALA A 121 -9.35 21.01 -23.63
C ALA A 121 -8.81 19.63 -24.00
N ALA A 122 -7.71 19.19 -23.38
CA ALA A 122 -7.14 17.88 -23.58
C ALA A 122 -8.05 16.76 -23.02
N ILE A 123 -8.74 17.01 -21.90
CA ILE A 123 -9.81 16.16 -21.36
C ILE A 123 -11.01 16.12 -22.33
N ASN A 124 -11.43 17.27 -22.87
CA ASN A 124 -12.61 17.38 -23.74
C ASN A 124 -12.39 16.84 -25.17
N GLU A 125 -11.17 16.94 -25.72
CA GLU A 125 -10.82 16.43 -27.06
C GLU A 125 -10.78 14.88 -27.08
N TYR A 126 -10.56 14.26 -25.92
CA TYR A 126 -10.55 12.80 -25.72
C TYR A 126 -11.88 12.20 -25.24
N HIS A 127 -12.92 13.03 -25.08
CA HIS A 127 -14.29 12.60 -24.76
C HIS A 127 -15.01 11.89 -25.93
N VAL A 128 -14.28 11.27 -26.86
CA VAL A 128 -14.85 10.32 -27.83
C VAL A 128 -15.03 8.98 -27.11
N GLU A 129 -16.21 8.83 -26.49
CA GLU A 129 -16.79 7.56 -26.03
C GLU A 129 -16.01 6.76 -24.95
N GLN A 130 -15.36 7.41 -23.98
CA GLN A 130 -14.83 6.69 -22.80
C GLN A 130 -15.93 6.37 -21.79
N TYR A 131 -15.98 5.10 -21.39
CA TYR A 131 -16.81 4.54 -20.33
C TYR A 131 -16.42 5.18 -18.97
N PRO A 132 -17.37 5.64 -18.12
CA PRO A 132 -17.03 6.24 -16.83
C PRO A 132 -16.20 5.30 -15.96
N GLY A 133 -15.22 5.83 -15.23
CA GLY A 133 -14.46 5.01 -14.28
C GLY A 133 -13.27 4.23 -14.86
N ILE A 134 -12.95 4.36 -16.15
CA ILE A 134 -11.77 3.71 -16.76
C ILE A 134 -10.48 4.17 -16.06
N LEU A 135 -9.61 3.20 -15.72
CA LEU A 135 -8.26 3.46 -15.20
C LEU A 135 -7.15 3.14 -16.21
N CYS A 136 -7.45 2.39 -17.28
CA CYS A 136 -6.50 2.00 -18.32
C CYS A 136 -6.60 2.93 -19.54
N PHE A 137 -5.53 3.66 -19.87
CA PHE A 137 -5.44 4.37 -21.15
C PHE A 137 -4.80 3.46 -22.21
N ARG A 138 -5.59 2.92 -23.14
CA ARG A 138 -5.05 2.14 -24.27
C ARG A 138 -4.21 2.99 -25.24
N GLU A 139 -4.51 4.28 -25.37
CA GLU A 139 -3.72 5.24 -26.15
C GLU A 139 -3.81 6.62 -25.46
N LEU A 140 -2.73 7.08 -24.81
CA LEU A 140 -2.67 8.42 -24.21
C LEU A 140 -2.51 9.48 -25.30
N PRO A 141 -3.00 10.72 -25.09
CA PRO A 141 -2.98 11.75 -26.12
C PRO A 141 -1.59 12.14 -26.58
N ASP A 142 -1.39 12.22 -27.90
CA ASP A 142 -0.23 12.83 -28.52
C ASP A 142 -0.05 14.26 -27.99
N GLY A 143 0.83 14.43 -27.00
CA GLY A 143 1.21 15.72 -26.44
C GLY A 143 0.84 16.00 -24.98
N ILE A 144 0.08 15.14 -24.28
CA ILE A 144 -0.20 15.35 -22.84
C ILE A 144 0.96 14.88 -21.97
N MET A 145 1.68 13.85 -22.38
CA MET A 145 2.85 13.33 -21.68
C MET A 145 3.91 12.93 -22.71
N ASP A 146 5.08 13.52 -22.60
CA ASP A 146 6.28 12.97 -23.23
C ASP A 146 6.62 11.67 -22.46
N PHE A 147 6.22 10.51 -22.99
CA PHE A 147 6.48 9.20 -22.37
C PHE A 147 7.96 8.94 -22.10
N SER A 148 8.88 9.64 -22.80
CA SER A 148 10.31 9.60 -22.45
C SER A 148 10.61 10.16 -21.04
N LYS A 149 9.63 10.84 -20.41
CA LYS A 149 9.67 11.36 -19.04
C LYS A 149 8.66 10.69 -18.08
N ALA A 150 7.79 9.82 -18.58
CA ALA A 150 6.87 9.06 -17.73
C ALA A 150 7.68 8.12 -16.82
N ARG A 151 7.27 7.98 -15.56
CA ARG A 151 7.93 7.07 -14.62
C ARG A 151 7.33 5.66 -14.62
N CYS A 152 6.07 5.55 -15.00
CA CYS A 152 5.40 4.30 -15.34
C CYS A 152 5.51 4.13 -16.87
N GLN A 153 6.08 3.02 -17.33
CA GLN A 153 6.27 2.74 -18.76
C GLN A 153 5.36 1.61 -19.21
N GLY A 154 4.14 1.93 -19.67
CA GLY A 154 3.31 0.98 -20.40
C GLY A 154 2.61 -0.11 -19.57
N GLU A 155 2.57 0.04 -18.25
CA GLU A 155 1.86 -0.88 -17.34
C GLU A 155 0.48 -0.34 -16.98
N ASP A 156 -0.49 -1.25 -16.84
CA ASP A 156 -1.87 -0.88 -16.56
C ASP A 156 -2.01 -0.34 -15.13
N ILE A 157 -2.91 0.63 -14.98
CA ILE A 157 -3.30 1.15 -13.67
C ILE A 157 -4.55 0.41 -13.26
N VAL A 158 -4.48 -0.26 -12.12
CA VAL A 158 -5.56 -1.08 -11.59
C VAL A 158 -6.12 -0.47 -10.33
N ARG A 159 -7.39 -0.75 -10.05
CA ARG A 159 -8.00 -0.50 -8.75
C ARG A 159 -7.81 -1.72 -7.88
N LEU A 160 -7.44 -1.48 -6.63
CA LEU A 160 -7.62 -2.44 -5.55
C LEU A 160 -8.72 -1.96 -4.60
N HIS A 161 -9.65 -2.86 -4.31
CA HIS A 161 -10.60 -2.74 -3.22
C HIS A 161 -10.04 -3.48 -2.00
N LEU A 162 -9.80 -2.74 -0.91
CA LEU A 162 -9.28 -3.22 0.35
C LEU A 162 -10.38 -3.19 1.40
N GLU A 163 -10.82 -4.34 1.91
CA GLU A 163 -11.91 -4.45 2.88
C GLU A 163 -11.44 -5.13 4.18
N LEU A 164 -11.69 -4.50 5.35
CA LEU A 164 -11.39 -5.13 6.65
C LEU A 164 -12.41 -6.24 6.97
N ILE A 165 -11.97 -7.49 7.00
CA ILE A 165 -12.82 -8.63 7.32
C ILE A 165 -12.48 -9.21 8.70
N HIS A 166 -13.36 -10.06 9.23
CA HIS A 166 -13.02 -10.83 10.42
C HIS A 166 -12.10 -11.98 10.04
N SER A 167 -11.11 -12.30 10.88
CA SER A 167 -10.27 -13.49 10.69
C SER A 167 -11.11 -14.76 10.54
N ASP A 168 -12.21 -14.84 11.28
CA ASP A 168 -13.16 -15.95 11.26
C ASP A 168 -13.86 -16.12 9.90
N ASP A 169 -13.83 -15.11 9.03
CA ASP A 169 -14.40 -15.19 7.68
C ASP A 169 -13.48 -15.93 6.69
N ILE A 170 -12.22 -16.16 7.05
CA ILE A 170 -11.19 -16.76 6.19
C ILE A 170 -11.01 -18.24 6.50
N GLU A 171 -11.15 -18.64 7.76
CA GLU A 171 -10.95 -20.03 8.15
C GLU A 171 -12.10 -20.92 7.66
N ASP A 172 -11.81 -21.91 6.79
CA ASP A 172 -12.74 -22.98 6.38
C ASP A 172 -13.46 -23.65 7.58
N ALA A 173 -12.78 -23.66 8.74
CA ALA A 173 -13.28 -24.24 9.97
C ALA A 173 -14.49 -23.49 10.55
N HIS A 174 -14.64 -22.19 10.28
CA HIS A 174 -15.68 -21.37 10.87
C HIS A 174 -17.06 -21.55 10.19
N PRO A 175 -17.19 -21.51 8.84
CA PRO A 175 -18.42 -21.92 8.17
C PRO A 175 -18.87 -23.33 8.57
N GLN A 176 -17.93 -24.27 8.67
CA GLN A 176 -18.22 -25.65 9.11
C GLN A 176 -18.64 -25.71 10.58
N PHE A 177 -18.01 -24.95 11.47
CA PHE A 177 -18.41 -24.83 12.87
C PHE A 177 -19.86 -24.34 12.99
N LEU A 178 -20.25 -23.34 12.19
CA LEU A 178 -21.61 -22.82 12.14
C LEU A 178 -22.62 -23.84 11.61
N GLU A 179 -22.26 -24.59 10.57
CA GLU A 179 -23.08 -25.71 10.07
C GLU A 179 -23.28 -26.79 11.15
N GLU A 180 -22.23 -27.13 11.89
CA GLU A 180 -22.29 -28.11 12.99
C GLU A 180 -23.01 -27.59 14.24
N ASN A 181 -23.06 -26.27 14.42
CA ASN A 181 -23.58 -25.63 15.63
C ASN A 181 -24.52 -24.45 15.29
N PRO A 182 -25.66 -24.73 14.63
CA PRO A 182 -26.56 -23.70 14.10
C PRO A 182 -27.14 -22.77 15.18
N GLN A 183 -27.10 -23.18 16.45
CA GLN A 183 -27.48 -22.33 17.59
C GLN A 183 -26.61 -21.07 17.74
N PHE A 184 -25.40 -21.03 17.19
CA PHE A 184 -24.52 -19.87 17.27
C PHE A 184 -24.70 -18.88 16.11
N ILE A 185 -25.27 -19.31 14.97
CA ILE A 185 -25.50 -18.46 13.79
C ILE A 185 -26.25 -17.17 14.17
N GLY A 186 -27.36 -17.30 14.92
CA GLY A 186 -28.15 -16.14 15.33
C GLY A 186 -27.42 -15.20 16.30
N ARG A 187 -26.46 -15.72 17.08
CA ARG A 187 -25.64 -14.92 17.98
C ARG A 187 -24.60 -14.12 17.19
N GLU A 188 -23.89 -14.76 16.27
CA GLU A 188 -22.90 -14.10 15.42
C GLU A 188 -23.52 -13.07 14.49
N GLN A 189 -24.65 -13.39 13.86
CA GLN A 189 -25.35 -12.42 13.04
C GLN A 189 -25.71 -11.17 13.84
N LYS A 190 -26.24 -11.36 15.05
CA LYS A 190 -26.56 -10.24 15.95
C LYS A 190 -25.32 -9.44 16.36
N GLU A 191 -24.19 -10.10 16.56
CA GLU A 191 -22.91 -9.44 16.85
C GLU A 191 -22.42 -8.62 15.66
N ARG A 192 -22.46 -9.15 14.44
CA ARG A 192 -22.10 -8.41 13.22
C ARG A 192 -23.03 -7.23 12.95
N GLU A 193 -24.34 -7.39 13.14
CA GLU A 193 -25.31 -6.30 13.03
C GLU A 193 -25.01 -5.17 14.02
N GLU A 194 -24.62 -5.53 15.24
CA GLU A 194 -24.25 -4.59 16.29
C GLU A 194 -22.93 -3.88 15.99
N GLN A 195 -21.91 -4.60 15.51
CA GLN A 195 -20.65 -3.99 15.06
C GLN A 195 -20.90 -3.02 13.90
N GLN A 196 -21.70 -3.43 12.90
CA GLN A 196 -22.04 -2.57 11.76
C GLN A 196 -22.81 -1.32 12.21
N ARG A 197 -23.72 -1.43 13.19
CA ARG A 197 -24.39 -0.27 13.80
C ARG A 197 -23.38 0.71 14.38
N VAL A 198 -22.39 0.24 15.14
CA VAL A 198 -21.35 1.08 15.74
C VAL A 198 -20.51 1.76 14.65
N LEU A 199 -20.10 1.03 13.62
CA LEU A 199 -19.34 1.59 12.49
C LEU A 199 -20.15 2.66 11.74
N LYS A 200 -21.44 2.43 11.48
CA LYS A 200 -22.32 3.43 10.85
C LYS A 200 -22.52 4.66 11.74
N SER A 201 -22.74 4.45 13.03
CA SER A 201 -23.08 5.52 13.99
C SER A 201 -21.87 6.39 14.35
N TYR A 202 -20.70 5.79 14.53
CA TYR A 202 -19.51 6.43 15.09
C TYR A 202 -18.28 6.34 14.20
N GLY A 203 -18.21 5.31 13.37
CA GLY A 203 -17.12 5.05 12.43
C GLY A 203 -17.30 5.68 11.04
N LYS A 204 -18.41 6.35 10.75
CA LYS A 204 -18.72 6.94 9.42
C LYS A 204 -18.79 5.94 8.25
N LEU A 205 -19.17 4.69 8.53
CA LEU A 205 -19.43 3.69 7.50
C LEU A 205 -20.73 4.01 6.73
N GLN A 206 -20.74 3.88 5.40
CA GLN A 206 -21.87 4.24 4.54
C GLN A 206 -22.27 3.18 3.51
N TYR A 207 -21.32 2.57 2.80
CA TYR A 207 -21.55 1.77 1.60
C TYR A 207 -21.38 0.26 1.86
N GLY A 208 -20.41 -0.12 2.69
CA GLY A 208 -20.05 -1.53 2.89
C GLY A 208 -20.54 -2.19 4.19
N PRO A 209 -20.22 -3.49 4.37
CA PRO A 209 -20.38 -4.17 5.65
C PRO A 209 -19.38 -3.68 6.71
N THR A 210 -18.23 -3.17 6.26
CA THR A 210 -17.06 -2.84 7.09
C THR A 210 -16.21 -1.75 6.42
N ILE A 211 -15.14 -1.33 7.10
CA ILE A 211 -14.24 -0.26 6.66
C ILE A 211 -13.48 -0.70 5.41
N SER A 212 -13.52 0.12 4.36
CA SER A 212 -12.89 -0.21 3.07
C SER A 212 -12.17 0.98 2.41
N ARG A 213 -11.21 0.66 1.54
CA ARG A 213 -10.42 1.63 0.77
C ARG A 213 -10.35 1.18 -0.68
N ASP A 214 -10.67 2.09 -1.59
CA ASP A 214 -10.44 1.91 -3.02
C ASP A 214 -9.21 2.71 -3.41
N ILE A 215 -8.19 2.05 -3.93
CA ILE A 215 -6.92 2.66 -4.32
C ILE A 215 -6.61 2.35 -5.79
N ALA A 216 -6.09 3.34 -6.50
CA ALA A 216 -5.49 3.17 -7.82
C ALA A 216 -3.97 3.02 -7.67
N VAL A 217 -3.42 1.98 -8.29
CA VAL A 217 -2.02 1.56 -8.19
C VAL A 217 -1.51 1.12 -9.57
N PRO A 218 -0.20 1.26 -9.84
CA PRO A 218 0.43 0.51 -10.93
C PRO A 218 0.28 -0.99 -10.70
N GLU A 219 -0.02 -1.76 -11.75
CA GLU A 219 -0.13 -3.21 -11.70
C GLU A 219 1.18 -3.90 -11.27
N ASP A 220 2.32 -3.35 -11.67
CA ASP A 220 3.66 -3.88 -11.34
C ASP A 220 4.09 -3.60 -9.89
N MET A 221 3.31 -2.82 -9.13
CA MET A 221 3.66 -2.48 -7.76
C MET A 221 3.84 -3.78 -6.96
N PRO A 222 5.03 -4.01 -6.37
CA PRO A 222 5.26 -5.22 -5.63
C PRO A 222 4.53 -5.21 -4.29
N LEU A 223 4.18 -6.39 -3.79
CA LEU A 223 3.42 -6.52 -2.55
C LEU A 223 4.12 -5.89 -1.33
N TYR A 224 5.46 -5.88 -1.28
CA TYR A 224 6.20 -5.18 -0.20
C TYR A 224 5.91 -3.66 -0.22
N ALA A 225 5.69 -3.07 -1.41
CA ALA A 225 5.34 -1.66 -1.55
C ALA A 225 3.86 -1.43 -1.23
N LEU A 226 2.99 -2.37 -1.65
CA LEU A 226 1.57 -2.38 -1.33
C LEU A 226 1.32 -2.43 0.18
N HIS A 227 2.11 -3.18 0.96
CA HIS A 227 2.09 -3.16 2.42
C HIS A 227 2.09 -1.73 2.97
N TYR A 228 3.05 -0.91 2.54
CA TYR A 228 3.12 0.49 2.99
C TYR A 228 1.96 1.37 2.51
N VAL A 229 1.32 1.02 1.38
CA VAL A 229 0.07 1.67 0.94
C VAL A 229 -1.06 1.32 1.89
N ILE A 230 -1.22 0.04 2.24
CA ILE A 230 -2.24 -0.46 3.17
C ILE A 230 -2.08 0.22 4.53
N GLN A 231 -0.86 0.23 5.08
CA GLN A 231 -0.53 0.92 6.33
C GLN A 231 -0.99 2.38 6.30
N LYS A 232 -0.68 3.10 5.22
CA LYS A 232 -1.11 4.49 5.04
C LYS A 232 -2.62 4.64 4.86
N ALA A 233 -3.27 3.72 4.15
CA ALA A 233 -4.70 3.78 3.81
C ALA A 233 -5.59 3.54 5.03
N PHE A 234 -5.18 2.63 5.92
CA PHE A 234 -5.90 2.30 7.14
C PHE A 234 -5.50 3.14 8.36
N GLY A 235 -4.32 3.76 8.34
CA GLY A 235 -3.85 4.67 9.38
C GLY A 235 -2.84 4.06 10.37
N TRP A 236 -2.39 2.84 10.12
CA TRP A 236 -1.38 2.14 10.91
C TRP A 236 0.02 2.77 10.81
N GLN A 237 0.86 2.46 11.80
CA GLN A 237 2.20 3.01 11.96
C GLN A 237 3.33 2.05 11.58
N ASN A 238 3.05 0.92 10.92
CA ASN A 238 4.06 -0.09 10.56
C ASN A 238 4.84 -0.56 11.81
N SER A 239 4.13 -0.97 12.84
CA SER A 239 4.73 -1.35 14.14
C SER A 239 4.69 -2.86 14.41
N HIS A 240 4.01 -3.63 13.56
CA HIS A 240 3.79 -5.06 13.74
C HIS A 240 4.15 -5.86 12.48
N LEU A 241 4.23 -7.19 12.65
CA LEU A 241 4.44 -8.13 11.57
C LEU A 241 3.25 -8.16 10.61
N HIS A 242 3.52 -8.48 9.35
CA HIS A 242 2.51 -8.69 8.33
C HIS A 242 2.91 -9.83 7.40
N HIS A 243 1.94 -10.30 6.63
CA HIS A 243 2.18 -11.11 5.44
C HIS A 243 0.98 -11.04 4.48
N PHE A 244 1.23 -11.44 3.23
CA PHE A 244 0.19 -11.72 2.26
C PHE A 244 -0.01 -13.23 2.13
N GLU A 245 -1.25 -13.68 1.97
CA GLU A 245 -1.58 -15.09 1.78
C GLU A 245 -2.72 -15.30 0.79
N LEU A 246 -2.71 -16.46 0.15
CA LEU A 246 -3.76 -16.88 -0.77
C LEU A 246 -4.96 -17.43 0.00
N PRO A 247 -6.17 -17.40 -0.58
CA PRO A 247 -7.29 -18.17 -0.06
C PRO A 247 -6.93 -19.66 0.09
N ASP A 248 -7.44 -20.30 1.15
CA ASP A 248 -7.12 -21.70 1.48
C ASP A 248 -7.42 -22.67 0.33
N ASP A 249 -8.53 -22.45 -0.39
CA ASP A 249 -8.91 -23.27 -1.53
C ASP A 249 -7.94 -23.09 -2.71
N VAL A 250 -7.54 -21.85 -3.00
CA VAL A 250 -6.54 -21.54 -4.02
C VAL A 250 -5.20 -22.17 -3.65
N PHE A 251 -4.72 -21.98 -2.42
CA PHE A 251 -3.47 -22.57 -1.93
C PHE A 251 -3.48 -24.10 -2.07
N ARG A 252 -4.57 -24.78 -1.70
CA ARG A 252 -4.71 -26.24 -1.87
C ARG A 252 -4.73 -26.64 -3.35
N LYS A 253 -5.42 -25.90 -4.22
CA LYS A 253 -5.47 -26.18 -5.67
C LYS A 253 -4.09 -26.07 -6.32
N ILE A 254 -3.39 -24.96 -6.10
CA ILE A 254 -2.08 -24.71 -6.73
C ILE A 254 -0.99 -25.61 -6.15
N THR A 255 -1.10 -26.06 -4.90
CA THR A 255 -0.19 -27.07 -4.33
C THR A 255 -0.63 -28.49 -4.67
N GLY A 256 -1.83 -28.70 -5.22
CA GLY A 256 -2.44 -30.02 -5.36
C GLY A 256 -2.54 -30.78 -4.03
N GLY A 257 -2.55 -30.07 -2.90
CA GLY A 257 -2.55 -30.64 -1.54
C GLY A 257 -1.25 -31.33 -1.12
N LYS A 258 -0.13 -31.13 -1.82
CA LYS A 258 1.12 -31.88 -1.61
C LYS A 258 2.30 -30.98 -1.23
N VAL A 259 3.09 -31.43 -0.26
CA VAL A 259 4.33 -30.75 0.15
C VAL A 259 5.38 -30.73 -0.96
N SER A 260 5.47 -31.77 -1.80
CA SER A 260 6.38 -31.79 -2.96
C SER A 260 6.12 -30.64 -3.94
N ASN A 261 4.85 -30.33 -4.20
CA ASN A 261 4.45 -29.22 -5.05
C ASN A 261 4.66 -27.87 -4.34
N TRP A 262 4.35 -27.78 -3.04
CA TRP A 262 4.67 -26.60 -2.23
C TRP A 262 6.17 -26.26 -2.28
N MET A 263 7.06 -27.25 -2.14
CA MET A 263 8.51 -27.07 -2.25
C MET A 263 8.95 -26.57 -3.65
N ALA A 264 8.19 -26.91 -4.71
CA ALA A 264 8.44 -26.39 -6.05
C ALA A 264 8.05 -24.91 -6.17
N LEU A 265 6.97 -24.49 -5.49
CA LEU A 265 6.46 -23.11 -5.47
C LEU A 265 7.25 -22.14 -4.57
N VAL A 266 8.02 -22.64 -3.61
CA VAL A 266 8.88 -21.79 -2.77
C VAL A 266 9.98 -21.13 -3.63
N GLY A 267 10.06 -19.80 -3.54
CA GLY A 267 10.90 -18.93 -4.38
C GLY A 267 10.29 -18.55 -5.73
N VAL A 268 9.13 -19.12 -6.07
CA VAL A 268 8.35 -18.79 -7.29
C VAL A 268 7.12 -17.96 -6.91
N LEU A 269 6.30 -18.47 -6.00
CA LEU A 269 5.09 -17.81 -5.51
C LEU A 269 5.09 -17.67 -3.98
N LEU A 270 5.66 -18.64 -3.27
CA LEU A 270 5.62 -18.73 -1.81
C LEU A 270 6.97 -18.38 -1.18
N GLN A 271 6.95 -17.73 -0.03
CA GLN A 271 8.14 -17.43 0.75
C GLN A 271 8.76 -18.70 1.36
N SER A 272 10.08 -18.70 1.47
CA SER A 272 10.79 -19.69 2.27
C SER A 272 10.50 -19.50 3.77
N PRO A 273 10.13 -20.56 4.51
CA PRO A 273 10.02 -20.46 5.97
C PRO A 273 11.38 -20.35 6.66
N MET A 274 12.48 -20.55 5.92
CA MET A 274 13.85 -20.42 6.44
C MET A 274 14.48 -19.05 6.13
N MET A 275 13.76 -18.15 5.45
CA MET A 275 14.22 -16.80 5.14
C MET A 275 14.64 -16.08 6.43
N ASP A 276 15.82 -15.48 6.41
CA ASP A 276 16.37 -14.80 7.58
C ASP A 276 15.62 -13.48 7.88
N GLU A 277 15.75 -13.03 9.12
CA GLU A 277 15.08 -11.81 9.57
C GLU A 277 15.62 -10.55 8.86
N GLN A 278 16.89 -10.48 8.48
CA GLN A 278 17.42 -9.29 7.81
C GLN A 278 16.78 -9.12 6.43
N ASP A 279 16.64 -10.21 5.69
CA ASP A 279 15.95 -10.22 4.41
C ASP A 279 14.45 -9.98 4.58
N ARG A 280 13.80 -10.55 5.60
CA ARG A 280 12.37 -10.29 5.87
C ARG A 280 12.07 -8.82 6.15
N PHE A 281 12.95 -8.13 6.88
CA PHE A 281 12.76 -6.73 7.27
C PHE A 281 13.62 -5.76 6.44
N TRP A 282 14.14 -6.17 5.28
CA TRP A 282 15.05 -5.37 4.46
C TRP A 282 14.51 -3.97 4.14
N ALA A 283 13.19 -3.85 3.97
CA ALA A 283 12.52 -2.60 3.62
C ALA A 283 12.23 -1.71 4.84
N ASP A 284 12.30 -2.22 6.07
CA ASP A 284 12.05 -1.45 7.29
C ASP A 284 13.32 -0.74 7.79
N ASP A 285 13.74 0.27 7.04
CA ASP A 285 14.96 1.05 7.29
C ASP A 285 14.68 2.41 7.99
N TYR A 286 13.57 2.52 8.73
CA TYR A 286 13.23 3.78 9.40
C TYR A 286 14.14 4.07 10.59
N GLU A 287 15.06 5.03 10.45
CA GLU A 287 15.92 5.44 11.56
C GLU A 287 15.43 6.72 12.28
N ASN A 288 15.06 7.76 11.52
CA ASN A 288 14.67 9.06 12.06
C ASN A 288 13.99 9.95 11.00
N GLY A 289 13.41 11.06 11.47
CA GLY A 289 12.82 12.10 10.62
C GLY A 289 11.30 12.06 10.62
N SER A 290 10.68 12.41 9.50
CA SER A 290 9.22 12.38 9.37
C SER A 290 8.80 11.00 8.89
N PHE A 291 8.18 10.21 9.78
CA PHE A 291 7.59 8.90 9.45
C PHE A 291 6.71 8.96 8.18
N LYS A 292 5.81 9.95 8.08
CA LYS A 292 4.98 10.16 6.89
C LYS A 292 5.77 10.37 5.59
N THR A 293 6.94 11.01 5.67
CA THR A 293 7.80 11.21 4.50
C THR A 293 8.55 9.94 4.14
N TRP A 294 9.00 9.19 5.14
CA TRP A 294 9.63 7.89 4.96
C TRP A 294 8.66 6.88 4.35
N LEU A 295 7.50 6.68 4.97
CA LEU A 295 6.44 5.78 4.51
C LEU A 295 6.06 6.08 3.05
N ARG A 296 5.95 7.37 2.71
CA ARG A 296 5.65 7.80 1.33
C ARG A 296 6.70 7.37 0.32
N LYS A 297 7.98 7.33 0.69
CA LYS A 297 9.03 6.87 -0.23
C LYS A 297 8.92 5.38 -0.50
N LYS A 298 8.43 4.60 0.47
CA LYS A 298 8.35 3.14 0.34
C LYS A 298 7.34 2.67 -0.70
N TYR A 299 6.22 3.37 -0.84
CA TYR A 299 5.21 3.08 -1.86
C TYR A 299 5.27 3.98 -3.11
N THR A 300 6.27 4.87 -3.23
CA THR A 300 6.46 5.69 -4.43
C THR A 300 7.59 5.10 -5.25
N GLY A 301 7.31 4.66 -6.48
CA GLY A 301 8.31 4.01 -7.32
C GLY A 301 9.37 4.98 -7.89
N PRO A 302 10.34 4.45 -8.67
CA PRO A 302 10.44 3.06 -9.12
C PRO A 302 10.62 2.05 -7.97
N TYR A 303 10.01 0.88 -8.12
CA TYR A 303 10.11 -0.21 -7.17
C TYR A 303 11.34 -1.07 -7.50
N MET A 304 12.06 -1.50 -6.47
CA MET A 304 13.20 -2.39 -6.61
C MET A 304 13.33 -3.14 -5.29
N SER A 305 13.03 -4.43 -5.31
CA SER A 305 13.29 -5.31 -4.17
C SER A 305 14.79 -5.48 -4.00
N LEU A 306 15.27 -5.39 -2.76
CA LEU A 306 16.64 -5.78 -2.39
C LEU A 306 16.62 -7.02 -1.49
N ASN A 307 15.49 -7.73 -1.44
CA ASN A 307 15.35 -8.97 -0.69
C ASN A 307 15.98 -10.10 -1.48
N HIS A 308 17.13 -10.60 -1.03
CA HIS A 308 17.80 -11.74 -1.65
C HIS A 308 17.20 -13.08 -1.19
N GLY A 309 16.63 -13.14 0.01
CA GLY A 309 15.95 -14.30 0.57
C GLY A 309 14.69 -14.75 -0.20
N GLU A 310 14.09 -13.86 -0.98
CA GLU A 310 13.00 -14.19 -1.92
C GLU A 310 13.46 -14.63 -3.31
N GLY A 311 14.77 -14.62 -3.55
CA GLY A 311 15.38 -15.12 -4.78
C GLY A 311 15.17 -16.63 -4.92
N ILE A 312 14.97 -17.09 -6.15
CA ILE A 312 14.71 -18.50 -6.42
C ILE A 312 15.91 -19.39 -6.07
N VAL A 313 17.15 -18.93 -6.29
CA VAL A 313 18.35 -19.73 -5.96
C VAL A 313 18.46 -19.92 -4.46
N GLN A 314 18.39 -18.82 -3.68
CA GLN A 314 18.40 -18.88 -2.22
C GLN A 314 17.25 -19.75 -1.68
N SER A 315 16.04 -19.58 -2.22
CA SER A 315 14.88 -20.38 -1.85
C SER A 315 15.06 -21.88 -2.12
N LYS A 316 15.75 -22.27 -3.21
CA LYS A 316 16.05 -23.70 -3.47
C LYS A 316 17.09 -24.25 -2.50
N GLU A 317 18.05 -23.46 -2.05
CA GLU A 317 18.97 -23.86 -0.98
C GLU A 317 18.25 -24.09 0.35
N ASP A 318 17.33 -23.19 0.70
CA ASP A 318 16.48 -23.31 1.88
C ASP A 318 15.62 -24.57 1.84
N ILE A 319 15.00 -24.86 0.69
CA ILE A 319 14.22 -26.09 0.51
C ILE A 319 15.10 -27.34 0.61
N ALA A 320 16.32 -27.32 0.08
CA ALA A 320 17.25 -28.43 0.26
C ALA A 320 17.59 -28.65 1.75
N TYR A 321 17.73 -27.57 2.53
CA TYR A 321 17.90 -27.64 3.98
C TYR A 321 16.64 -28.20 4.68
N VAL A 322 15.45 -27.74 4.33
CA VAL A 322 14.17 -28.25 4.86
C VAL A 322 14.02 -29.75 4.58
N LYS A 323 14.26 -30.21 3.35
CA LYS A 323 14.21 -31.65 3.01
C LYS A 323 15.15 -32.48 3.87
N LYS A 324 16.35 -31.98 4.15
CA LYS A 324 17.34 -32.67 4.99
C LYS A 324 16.91 -32.71 6.45
N LYS A 325 16.38 -31.61 6.99
CA LYS A 325 16.01 -31.47 8.39
C LYS A 325 14.69 -32.17 8.73
N CYS A 326 13.73 -32.13 7.81
CA CYS A 326 12.36 -32.61 7.99
C CYS A 326 12.08 -33.91 7.21
N ALA A 327 13.10 -34.70 6.90
CA ALA A 327 13.00 -35.86 6.00
C ALA A 327 11.86 -36.85 6.35
N LYS A 328 11.56 -37.01 7.64
CA LYS A 328 10.44 -37.78 8.17
C LYS A 328 9.67 -36.92 9.16
N VAL A 329 8.35 -36.91 9.04
CA VAL A 329 7.45 -36.13 9.90
C VAL A 329 6.42 -37.07 10.50
N ALA A 330 6.22 -36.96 11.80
CA ALA A 330 5.17 -37.66 12.51
C ALA A 330 3.91 -36.79 12.53
N VAL A 331 2.81 -37.36 12.03
CA VAL A 331 1.53 -36.68 11.85
C VAL A 331 0.48 -37.36 12.72
N SER A 332 -0.26 -36.55 13.48
CA SER A 332 -1.38 -36.97 14.32
C SER A 332 -2.69 -36.55 13.67
N TYR A 333 -3.62 -37.49 13.56
CA TYR A 333 -4.94 -37.26 12.96
C TYR A 333 -6.02 -37.30 14.02
N GLU A 334 -6.89 -36.30 14.00
CA GLU A 334 -8.15 -36.29 14.75
C GLU A 334 -9.30 -36.75 13.87
N ARG A 335 -10.35 -37.31 14.48
CA ARG A 335 -11.58 -37.65 13.76
C ARG A 335 -12.66 -36.62 14.04
N ARG A 336 -13.16 -36.02 12.97
CA ARG A 336 -14.29 -35.08 12.99
C ARG A 336 -15.62 -35.81 13.21
N LYS A 337 -16.67 -35.04 13.55
CA LYS A 337 -18.01 -35.59 13.80
C LYS A 337 -18.64 -36.23 12.56
N ASP A 338 -18.31 -35.72 11.39
CA ASP A 338 -18.74 -36.26 10.08
C ASP A 338 -18.02 -37.56 9.69
N GLY A 339 -17.03 -38.00 10.48
CA GLY A 339 -16.25 -39.21 10.26
C GLY A 339 -14.97 -39.01 9.44
N THR A 340 -14.70 -37.79 8.94
CA THR A 340 -13.45 -37.47 8.24
C THR A 340 -12.27 -37.35 9.21
N GLU A 341 -11.06 -37.65 8.73
CA GLU A 341 -9.82 -37.44 9.49
C GLU A 341 -9.17 -36.12 9.06
N ARG A 342 -8.74 -35.31 10.03
CA ARG A 342 -7.99 -34.07 9.81
C ARG A 342 -6.64 -34.18 10.51
N ILE A 343 -5.63 -33.55 9.95
CA ILE A 343 -4.35 -33.34 10.65
C ILE A 343 -4.61 -32.44 11.86
N PHE A 344 -4.30 -32.96 13.04
CA PHE A 344 -4.35 -32.25 14.30
C PHE A 344 -3.01 -31.58 14.62
N TRP A 345 -1.91 -32.32 14.39
CA TRP A 345 -0.56 -31.86 14.68
C TRP A 345 0.46 -32.59 13.82
N ALA A 346 1.58 -31.93 13.50
CA ALA A 346 2.72 -32.55 12.86
C ALA A 346 4.03 -32.05 13.46
N HIS A 347 5.05 -32.91 13.53
CA HIS A 347 6.37 -32.55 14.01
C HIS A 347 7.46 -33.43 13.39
N ILE A 348 8.71 -32.95 13.38
CA ILE A 348 9.84 -33.72 12.83
C ILE A 348 10.01 -35.01 13.64
N ALA A 349 10.03 -36.14 12.94
CA ALA A 349 10.02 -37.45 13.56
C ALA A 349 11.35 -37.80 14.24
N GLN A 350 11.28 -38.47 15.38
CA GLN A 350 12.47 -38.98 16.08
C GLN A 350 12.84 -40.39 15.57
N GLU A 351 14.12 -40.79 15.71
CA GLU A 351 14.65 -42.05 15.16
C GLU A 351 13.92 -43.30 15.68
N ASN A 352 13.38 -43.25 16.91
CA ASN A 352 12.60 -44.33 17.54
C ASN A 352 11.30 -43.78 18.14
N GLU A 353 10.56 -42.99 17.37
CA GLU A 353 9.32 -42.38 17.84
C GLU A 353 8.21 -43.41 18.12
N ASP A 354 7.57 -43.28 19.29
CA ASP A 354 6.45 -44.11 19.68
C ASP A 354 5.14 -43.53 19.13
N LEU A 355 4.53 -44.26 18.18
CA LEU A 355 3.27 -43.88 17.54
C LEU A 355 2.04 -44.42 18.28
N SER A 356 2.22 -45.04 19.45
CA SER A 356 1.10 -45.50 20.26
C SER A 356 0.25 -44.32 20.78
N LEU A 357 -1.07 -44.52 20.83
CA LEU A 357 -1.99 -43.52 21.32
C LEU A 357 -2.03 -43.52 22.85
N SER A 358 -1.56 -42.43 23.45
CA SER A 358 -1.66 -42.17 24.88
C SER A 358 -3.10 -41.85 25.31
N GLU A 359 -3.37 -41.90 26.61
CA GLU A 359 -4.68 -41.45 27.14
C GLU A 359 -4.93 -39.95 26.89
N GLN A 360 -3.87 -39.15 26.79
CA GLN A 360 -3.99 -37.73 26.45
C GLN A 360 -4.36 -37.54 24.98
N ASP A 361 -3.77 -38.33 24.07
CA ASP A 361 -4.13 -38.31 22.64
C ASP A 361 -5.61 -38.60 22.44
N LYS A 362 -6.14 -39.63 23.12
CA LYS A 362 -7.57 -39.97 23.07
C LYS A 362 -8.46 -38.85 23.60
N ARG A 363 -8.01 -38.10 24.62
CA ARG A 363 -8.75 -36.93 25.14
C ARG A 363 -8.80 -35.79 24.14
N PHE A 364 -7.75 -35.61 23.35
CA PHE A 364 -7.72 -34.67 22.23
C PHE A 364 -8.41 -35.21 20.96
N GLY A 365 -9.03 -36.39 21.00
CA GLY A 365 -9.73 -36.96 19.84
C GLY A 365 -8.81 -37.51 18.75
N ILE A 366 -7.52 -37.69 19.04
CA ILE A 366 -6.54 -38.26 18.11
C ILE A 366 -6.84 -39.75 17.92
N VAL A 367 -7.02 -40.16 16.67
CA VAL A 367 -7.39 -41.53 16.28
C VAL A 367 -6.26 -42.31 15.62
N ARG A 368 -5.25 -41.62 15.09
CA ARG A 368 -4.16 -42.23 14.32
C ARG A 368 -2.91 -41.37 14.37
N LYS A 369 -1.75 -42.02 14.42
CA LYS A 369 -0.44 -41.41 14.25
C LYS A 369 0.35 -42.20 13.21
N GLU A 370 1.08 -41.52 12.34
CA GLU A 370 1.94 -42.14 11.36
C GLU A 370 3.17 -41.28 11.05
N ILE A 371 4.22 -41.91 10.53
CA ILE A 371 5.41 -41.22 10.04
C ILE A 371 5.36 -41.24 8.52
N ILE A 372 5.45 -40.05 7.93
CA ILE A 372 5.40 -39.84 6.48
C ILE A 372 6.69 -39.16 6.04
N PHE A 373 7.19 -39.50 4.85
CA PHE A 373 8.31 -38.80 4.24
C PHE A 373 7.87 -37.43 3.72
N ILE A 374 8.75 -36.43 3.81
CA ILE A 374 8.39 -35.04 3.50
C ILE A 374 7.80 -34.86 2.09
N ASP A 375 8.29 -35.58 1.09
CA ASP A 375 7.82 -35.45 -0.30
C ASP A 375 6.37 -35.96 -0.49
N ASP A 376 5.89 -36.83 0.40
CA ASP A 376 4.56 -37.46 0.37
C ASP A 376 3.58 -36.80 1.37
N LEU A 377 4.01 -35.78 2.10
CA LEU A 377 3.16 -35.13 3.10
C LEU A 377 2.01 -34.35 2.45
N PRO A 378 0.82 -34.38 3.07
CA PRO A 378 -0.22 -33.38 2.80
C PRO A 378 0.27 -31.98 3.20
N VAL A 379 -0.05 -30.97 2.40
CA VAL A 379 0.45 -29.59 2.58
C VAL A 379 0.04 -28.97 3.93
N GLU A 380 -1.11 -29.36 4.47
CA GLU A 380 -1.62 -28.90 5.78
C GLU A 380 -0.70 -29.33 6.93
N SER A 381 0.13 -30.35 6.72
CA SER A 381 1.12 -30.80 7.71
C SER A 381 2.23 -29.76 7.94
N LEU A 382 2.40 -28.78 7.04
CA LEU A 382 3.47 -27.78 7.13
C LEU A 382 3.19 -26.68 8.16
N PHE A 383 1.93 -26.30 8.35
CA PHE A 383 1.54 -25.19 9.23
C PHE A 383 2.06 -25.33 10.68
N PRO A 384 1.98 -26.51 11.33
CA PRO A 384 2.56 -26.69 12.66
C PRO A 384 4.09 -26.90 12.67
N LEU A 385 4.74 -27.10 11.51
CA LEU A 385 6.18 -27.37 11.42
C LEU A 385 7.03 -26.10 11.44
N PHE A 386 6.45 -24.95 11.09
CA PHE A 386 7.15 -23.69 10.93
C PHE A 386 6.51 -22.59 11.77
N GLU A 387 7.31 -21.60 12.15
CA GLU A 387 6.83 -20.43 12.88
C GLU A 387 6.07 -19.46 11.96
N THR A 388 6.46 -19.42 10.69
CA THR A 388 5.77 -18.64 9.64
C THR A 388 4.78 -19.51 8.88
N SER A 389 3.72 -18.87 8.37
CA SER A 389 2.72 -19.57 7.55
C SER A 389 3.35 -20.06 6.24
N PRO A 390 3.18 -21.34 5.85
CA PRO A 390 3.62 -21.85 4.55
C PRO A 390 2.86 -21.24 3.36
N ASN A 391 1.77 -20.51 3.60
CA ASN A 391 0.94 -19.82 2.60
C ASN A 391 1.35 -18.35 2.41
N GLN A 392 2.51 -17.92 2.95
CA GLN A 392 3.00 -16.56 2.72
C GLN A 392 3.46 -16.40 1.27
N VAL A 393 2.89 -15.41 0.57
CA VAL A 393 3.22 -15.06 -0.82
C VAL A 393 4.49 -14.20 -0.85
N LEU A 394 5.32 -14.37 -1.88
CA LEU A 394 6.51 -13.55 -2.10
C LEU A 394 6.14 -12.08 -2.26
N GLU A 395 6.78 -11.20 -1.49
CA GLU A 395 6.47 -9.79 -1.48
C GLU A 395 7.14 -9.01 -2.62
N ARG A 396 8.13 -9.60 -3.29
CA ARG A 396 8.73 -9.07 -4.54
C ARG A 396 7.79 -9.11 -5.74
N LEU A 397 6.76 -9.96 -5.74
CA LEU A 397 5.85 -10.13 -6.87
C LEU A 397 4.99 -8.87 -7.05
N GLY A 398 4.81 -8.47 -8.30
CA GLY A 398 3.86 -7.44 -8.69
C GLY A 398 2.42 -7.86 -8.39
N ILE A 399 1.52 -6.89 -8.24
CA ILE A 399 0.09 -7.18 -8.02
C ILE A 399 -0.47 -8.02 -9.17
N GLY A 400 -0.16 -7.68 -10.43
CA GLY A 400 -0.61 -8.45 -11.60
C GLY A 400 -0.04 -9.87 -11.71
N GLU A 401 1.09 -10.15 -11.05
CA GLU A 401 1.68 -11.50 -11.01
C GLU A 401 0.98 -12.43 -10.02
N VAL A 402 0.13 -11.88 -9.15
CA VAL A 402 -0.58 -12.65 -8.10
C VAL A 402 -2.08 -12.57 -8.28
N LEU A 403 -2.61 -11.36 -8.54
CA LEU A 403 -4.02 -11.03 -8.50
C LEU A 403 -4.59 -10.82 -9.91
N ALA A 404 -5.55 -11.65 -10.29
CA ALA A 404 -6.36 -11.50 -11.48
C ALA A 404 -7.45 -10.42 -11.28
N PHE A 405 -7.73 -9.66 -12.33
CA PHE A 405 -8.66 -8.52 -12.29
C PHE A 405 -10.02 -8.93 -12.90
N ARG A 406 -10.92 -9.49 -12.10
CA ARG A 406 -12.24 -10.01 -12.55
C ARG A 406 -13.42 -9.13 -12.13
N ASP A 407 -14.53 -9.20 -12.88
CA ASP A 407 -15.85 -8.69 -12.46
C ASP A 407 -16.44 -9.58 -11.34
N ARG A 408 -16.16 -9.23 -10.07
CA ARG A 408 -16.73 -9.87 -8.88
C ARG A 408 -17.76 -8.98 -8.17
N GLY A 409 -18.63 -8.33 -8.94
CA GLY A 409 -19.64 -7.40 -8.39
C GLY A 409 -19.13 -5.98 -8.19
N LEU A 410 -17.88 -5.72 -8.58
CA LEU A 410 -17.42 -4.40 -9.00
C LEU A 410 -17.96 -4.22 -10.42
N HIS A 411 -19.20 -3.73 -10.55
CA HIS A 411 -19.88 -3.56 -11.84
C HIS A 411 -19.18 -2.49 -12.68
N ASP A 412 -18.04 -2.82 -13.28
CA ASP A 412 -17.35 -1.91 -14.21
C ASP A 412 -17.32 -2.44 -15.64
N GLN A 413 -17.71 -3.71 -15.90
CA GLN A 413 -17.84 -4.31 -17.25
C GLN A 413 -16.57 -4.20 -18.14
N ILE A 414 -15.42 -3.78 -17.58
CA ILE A 414 -14.21 -3.45 -18.34
C ILE A 414 -13.31 -4.69 -18.51
N ALA A 415 -13.36 -5.64 -17.57
CA ALA A 415 -12.55 -6.85 -17.61
C ALA A 415 -13.38 -8.08 -18.03
N ASP A 416 -12.95 -8.76 -19.10
CA ASP A 416 -13.35 -10.15 -19.33
C ASP A 416 -12.82 -11.00 -18.16
N SER A 417 -13.58 -11.99 -17.70
CA SER A 417 -13.13 -12.86 -16.61
C SER A 417 -11.85 -13.59 -17.03
N GLU A 418 -10.70 -13.23 -16.46
CA GLU A 418 -9.45 -13.98 -16.65
C GLU A 418 -9.62 -15.40 -16.10
N ASP A 419 -9.25 -16.43 -16.85
CA ASP A 419 -9.25 -17.80 -16.33
C ASP A 419 -8.12 -17.94 -15.29
N LEU A 420 -8.44 -18.45 -14.10
CA LEU A 420 -7.47 -18.68 -13.05
C LEU A 420 -6.98 -20.12 -13.14
N CYS A 421 -5.71 -20.35 -12.82
CA CYS A 421 -5.17 -21.69 -12.80
C CYS A 421 -5.91 -22.55 -11.76
N GLU A 422 -6.43 -23.69 -12.18
CA GLU A 422 -7.22 -24.59 -11.34
C GLU A 422 -6.38 -25.75 -10.79
N SER A 423 -5.08 -25.82 -11.13
CA SER A 423 -4.18 -26.89 -10.68
C SER A 423 -2.71 -26.49 -10.67
N PHE A 424 -1.89 -27.26 -9.94
CA PHE A 424 -0.43 -27.12 -9.94
C PHE A 424 0.20 -27.21 -11.34
N GLU A 425 -0.31 -28.05 -12.24
CA GLU A 425 0.31 -28.28 -13.55
C GLU A 425 -0.08 -27.23 -14.60
N GLU A 426 -1.17 -26.52 -14.36
CA GLU A 426 -1.52 -25.30 -15.09
C GLU A 426 -0.75 -24.11 -14.52
N PHE A 427 -0.64 -24.09 -13.18
CA PHE A 427 0.32 -23.38 -12.34
C PHE A 427 1.72 -23.20 -12.95
N MET A 428 2.48 -24.24 -12.64
CA MET A 428 3.79 -24.47 -13.17
C MET A 428 3.52 -25.04 -14.56
N ASP A 429 3.64 -24.26 -15.62
CA ASP A 429 3.59 -24.76 -16.99
C ASP A 429 5.02 -25.09 -17.49
N ASP A 430 5.15 -25.52 -18.74
CA ASP A 430 6.46 -25.87 -19.31
C ASP A 430 7.37 -24.65 -19.49
N ASP A 431 6.79 -23.47 -19.74
CA ASP A 431 7.53 -22.22 -19.97
C ASP A 431 8.13 -21.70 -18.67
N LEU A 432 7.32 -21.63 -17.59
CA LEU A 432 7.78 -21.25 -16.25
C LEU A 432 8.83 -22.24 -15.72
N ARG A 433 8.65 -23.55 -15.94
CA ARG A 433 9.67 -24.53 -15.56
C ARG A 433 10.99 -24.32 -16.30
N SER A 434 10.92 -24.03 -17.60
CA SER A 434 12.11 -23.75 -18.40
C SER A 434 12.84 -22.51 -17.92
N GLU A 435 12.11 -21.43 -17.62
CA GLU A 435 12.68 -20.18 -17.09
C GLU A 435 13.38 -20.41 -15.74
N ILE A 436 12.71 -21.14 -14.84
CA ILE A 436 13.29 -21.53 -13.54
C ILE A 436 14.59 -22.31 -13.73
N ASP A 437 14.60 -23.31 -14.61
CA ASP A 437 15.78 -24.14 -14.87
C ASP A 437 16.94 -23.31 -15.46
N GLU A 438 16.65 -22.35 -16.34
CA GLU A 438 17.65 -21.44 -16.90
C GLU A 438 18.27 -20.53 -15.82
N ILE A 439 17.45 -19.94 -14.95
CA ILE A 439 17.92 -19.11 -13.84
C ILE A 439 18.79 -19.92 -12.89
N LEU A 440 18.32 -21.10 -12.47
CA LEU A 440 19.07 -22.00 -11.58
C LEU A 440 20.39 -22.47 -12.21
N ALA A 441 20.41 -22.75 -13.52
CA ALA A 441 21.63 -23.13 -14.22
C ALA A 441 22.64 -21.98 -14.33
N SER A 442 22.16 -20.75 -14.44
CA SER A 442 23.01 -19.55 -14.46
C SER A 442 23.61 -19.21 -13.10
N GLY A 443 22.91 -19.56 -12.01
CA GLY A 443 23.24 -19.17 -10.64
C GLY A 443 23.12 -17.66 -10.37
N GLN A 444 22.49 -16.90 -11.27
CA GLN A 444 22.24 -15.48 -11.09
C GLN A 444 20.89 -15.28 -10.37
N ASP A 445 20.92 -14.77 -9.14
CA ASP A 445 19.73 -14.61 -8.29
C ASP A 445 19.42 -13.14 -7.98
N GLU A 446 19.67 -12.28 -8.97
CA GLU A 446 19.42 -10.86 -8.82
C GLU A 446 17.91 -10.56 -8.90
N PRO A 447 17.41 -9.47 -8.29
CA PRO A 447 15.99 -9.12 -8.29
C PRO A 447 15.36 -8.98 -9.68
N TRP A 448 16.14 -8.60 -10.69
CA TRP A 448 15.70 -8.48 -12.10
C TRP A 448 15.87 -9.78 -12.89
N ASN A 449 16.36 -10.85 -12.26
CA ASN A 449 16.56 -12.16 -12.87
C ASN A 449 15.82 -13.23 -12.05
N GLN A 450 14.50 -13.07 -12.00
CA GLN A 450 13.56 -13.94 -11.29
C GLN A 450 12.50 -14.43 -12.29
N PRO A 451 11.89 -15.61 -12.06
CA PRO A 451 10.86 -16.11 -12.98
C PRO A 451 9.63 -15.20 -12.97
N PHE A 452 9.03 -15.02 -14.14
CA PHE A 452 7.75 -14.34 -14.27
C PHE A 452 6.61 -15.29 -13.86
N VAL A 453 5.64 -14.78 -13.13
CA VAL A 453 4.53 -15.59 -12.62
C VAL A 453 3.19 -15.02 -13.08
N ALA A 454 2.32 -15.88 -13.60
CA ALA A 454 0.96 -15.51 -13.94
C ALA A 454 0.07 -15.43 -12.69
N SER A 455 -0.91 -14.53 -12.69
CA SER A 455 -1.90 -14.39 -11.62
C SER A 455 -2.56 -15.74 -11.27
N CYS A 456 -2.63 -16.06 -9.98
CA CYS A 456 -3.15 -17.35 -9.50
C CYS A 456 -4.40 -17.24 -8.63
N THR A 457 -4.77 -16.03 -8.24
CA THR A 457 -5.96 -15.76 -7.43
C THR A 457 -6.62 -14.46 -7.87
N ASP A 458 -7.90 -14.28 -7.59
CA ASP A 458 -8.63 -13.01 -7.74
C ASP A 458 -9.01 -12.41 -6.37
N THR A 459 -8.50 -13.00 -5.29
CA THR A 459 -8.61 -12.51 -3.92
C THR A 459 -7.30 -12.78 -3.20
N LEU A 460 -6.73 -11.76 -2.57
CA LEU A 460 -5.53 -11.88 -1.74
C LEU A 460 -5.86 -11.43 -0.32
N TYR A 461 -5.33 -12.10 0.68
CA TYR A 461 -5.46 -11.67 2.07
C TYR A 461 -4.16 -11.05 2.54
N TYR A 462 -4.29 -9.97 3.31
CA TYR A 462 -3.20 -9.33 4.01
C TYR A 462 -3.51 -9.36 5.50
N ASN A 463 -2.64 -10.02 6.28
CA ASN A 463 -2.73 -10.06 7.73
C ASN A 463 -1.70 -9.10 8.32
N TYR A 464 -2.12 -8.27 9.26
CA TYR A 464 -1.25 -7.34 10.00
C TYR A 464 -1.53 -7.43 11.50
N ASP A 465 -0.44 -7.41 12.27
CA ASP A 465 -0.44 -7.55 13.72
C ASP A 465 -1.03 -8.88 14.18
N TYR A 466 -0.18 -9.90 14.39
CA TYR A 466 -0.64 -11.23 14.83
C TYR A 466 -1.27 -11.24 16.23
N GLY A 467 -1.20 -10.13 16.98
CA GLY A 467 -1.94 -9.95 18.23
C GLY A 467 -3.38 -9.49 17.99
N ASP A 468 -3.56 -8.39 17.27
CA ASP A 468 -4.87 -7.81 16.94
C ASP A 468 -5.59 -8.53 15.77
N ASN A 469 -4.81 -9.24 14.95
CA ASN A 469 -5.19 -10.06 13.81
C ASN A 469 -6.02 -9.30 12.76
N TRP A 470 -5.49 -8.17 12.28
CA TRP A 470 -6.16 -7.36 11.26
C TRP A 470 -6.07 -8.02 9.90
N TYR A 471 -7.22 -8.42 9.35
CA TYR A 471 -7.30 -8.96 8.00
C TYR A 471 -7.88 -7.96 7.00
N VAL A 472 -7.17 -7.75 5.91
CA VAL A 472 -7.61 -7.00 4.74
C VAL A 472 -7.81 -7.98 3.60
N LYS A 473 -9.04 -8.08 3.12
CA LYS A 473 -9.35 -8.73 1.84
C LYS A 473 -9.04 -7.77 0.70
N ILE A 474 -8.28 -8.22 -0.27
CA ILE A 474 -7.83 -7.46 -1.44
C ILE A 474 -8.44 -8.10 -2.69
N THR A 475 -9.18 -7.31 -3.46
CA THR A 475 -9.70 -7.70 -4.79
C THR A 475 -9.38 -6.60 -5.79
N GLY A 476 -9.17 -6.96 -7.06
CA GLY A 476 -8.73 -6.02 -8.10
C GLY A 476 -9.74 -5.86 -9.24
N SER A 477 -9.75 -4.68 -9.87
CA SER A 477 -10.50 -4.39 -11.10
C SER A 477 -9.74 -3.41 -12.00
N LEU A 478 -10.08 -3.41 -13.29
CA LEU A 478 -9.47 -2.51 -14.30
C LEU A 478 -10.11 -1.11 -14.32
N GLY A 479 -11.24 -0.92 -13.64
CA GLY A 479 -11.95 0.34 -13.55
C GLY A 479 -12.61 0.58 -12.19
N CYS A 480 -13.38 1.66 -12.13
CA CYS A 480 -14.11 2.11 -10.94
C CYS A 480 -15.43 2.80 -11.29
N GLU A 481 -16.16 2.28 -12.29
CA GLU A 481 -17.45 2.80 -12.71
C GLU A 481 -18.44 2.89 -11.55
N ASP A 482 -18.55 1.81 -10.76
CA ASP A 482 -19.36 1.73 -9.54
C ASP A 482 -19.13 2.93 -8.59
N LEU A 483 -17.88 3.36 -8.40
CA LEU A 483 -17.58 4.51 -7.55
C LEU A 483 -18.10 5.83 -8.14
N VAL A 484 -18.15 5.94 -9.46
CA VAL A 484 -18.71 7.10 -10.16
C VAL A 484 -20.23 7.08 -10.07
N GLU A 485 -20.87 5.94 -10.29
CA GLU A 485 -22.31 5.75 -10.17
C GLU A 485 -22.83 6.06 -8.75
N GLU A 486 -22.09 5.63 -7.73
CA GLU A 486 -22.38 5.91 -6.32
C GLU A 486 -22.07 7.37 -5.92
N GLY A 487 -21.47 8.17 -6.81
CA GLY A 487 -21.06 9.55 -6.52
C GLY A 487 -19.92 9.65 -5.50
N ARG A 488 -19.14 8.59 -5.34
CA ARG A 488 -18.00 8.53 -4.42
C ARG A 488 -16.77 9.24 -4.98
N ILE A 489 -16.62 9.24 -6.31
CA ILE A 489 -15.56 9.93 -7.06
C ILE A 489 -16.12 10.52 -8.37
N THR A 490 -15.53 11.61 -8.87
CA THR A 490 -15.86 12.18 -10.19
C THR A 490 -14.83 11.79 -11.26
N GLN A 491 -15.20 11.82 -12.55
CA GLN A 491 -14.25 11.56 -13.64
C GLN A 491 -13.01 12.48 -13.59
N ASP A 492 -13.19 13.78 -13.31
CA ASP A 492 -12.07 14.71 -13.13
C ASP A 492 -11.10 14.29 -11.99
N GLU A 493 -11.60 13.67 -10.92
CA GLU A 493 -10.79 13.20 -9.79
C GLU A 493 -10.02 11.94 -10.18
N ILE A 494 -10.61 11.08 -11.01
CA ILE A 494 -9.94 9.91 -11.60
C ILE A 494 -8.81 10.38 -12.52
N ASP A 495 -9.06 11.34 -13.41
CA ASP A 495 -8.04 11.89 -14.32
C ASP A 495 -6.87 12.53 -13.54
N GLU A 496 -7.17 13.26 -12.44
CA GLU A 496 -6.16 13.77 -11.51
C GLU A 496 -5.32 12.65 -10.85
N ALA A 497 -5.95 11.53 -10.51
CA ALA A 497 -5.30 10.35 -9.93
C ALA A 497 -4.38 9.67 -10.95
N LEU A 498 -4.85 9.42 -12.17
CA LEU A 498 -4.07 8.81 -13.24
C LEU A 498 -2.85 9.66 -13.61
N ILE A 499 -3.02 10.98 -13.76
CA ILE A 499 -1.89 11.91 -13.97
C ILE A 499 -0.87 11.79 -12.82
N THR A 500 -1.33 11.65 -11.58
CA THR A 500 -0.44 11.49 -10.42
C THR A 500 0.35 10.19 -10.51
N ILE A 501 -0.29 9.08 -10.87
CA ILE A 501 0.35 7.78 -10.99
C ILE A 501 1.36 7.79 -12.14
N TYR A 502 0.97 8.19 -13.36
CA TYR A 502 1.91 8.23 -14.50
C TYR A 502 3.10 9.18 -14.28
N SER A 503 2.87 10.34 -13.66
CA SER A 503 3.91 11.37 -13.50
C SER A 503 4.82 11.18 -12.28
N LYS A 504 4.35 10.50 -11.23
CA LYS A 504 5.07 10.34 -9.96
C LYS A 504 5.28 8.90 -9.54
N TYR A 505 4.63 7.95 -10.20
CA TYR A 505 4.60 6.52 -9.87
C TYR A 505 4.20 6.29 -8.42
N LYS A 506 3.06 6.90 -8.08
CA LYS A 506 2.59 7.03 -6.71
C LYS A 506 1.11 6.67 -6.66
N PRO A 507 0.71 5.71 -5.82
CA PRO A 507 -0.68 5.31 -5.68
C PRO A 507 -1.54 6.43 -5.11
N VAL A 508 -2.84 6.34 -5.42
CA VAL A 508 -3.87 7.30 -5.04
C VAL A 508 -5.07 6.57 -4.43
N CYS A 509 -5.66 7.10 -3.36
CA CYS A 509 -6.92 6.60 -2.84
C CYS A 509 -8.06 7.28 -3.59
N LEU A 510 -8.87 6.48 -4.27
CA LEU A 510 -10.04 6.91 -5.03
C LEU A 510 -11.22 7.16 -4.07
N ALA A 511 -11.46 6.21 -3.16
CA ALA A 511 -12.53 6.30 -2.18
C ALA A 511 -12.16 5.64 -0.85
N ALA A 512 -12.78 6.10 0.22
CA ALA A 512 -12.63 5.53 1.56
C ALA A 512 -13.99 5.50 2.25
N ASP A 513 -14.31 4.36 2.87
CA ASP A 513 -15.51 4.17 3.69
C ASP A 513 -15.13 3.75 5.12
N GLY A 514 -15.69 4.41 6.13
CA GLY A 514 -15.29 4.24 7.52
C GLY A 514 -13.95 4.91 7.92
N LEU A 515 -13.88 5.39 9.16
CA LEU A 515 -12.71 6.07 9.73
C LEU A 515 -11.44 5.19 9.71
N PRO A 516 -10.25 5.79 9.75
CA PRO A 516 -9.00 5.05 9.98
C PRO A 516 -9.07 4.23 11.27
N VAL A 517 -8.42 3.06 11.26
CA VAL A 517 -8.17 2.23 12.45
C VAL A 517 -6.85 2.66 13.10
N LEU A 518 -6.39 1.93 14.12
CA LEU A 518 -5.13 2.18 14.82
C LEU A 518 -4.53 0.86 15.31
N ASP A 519 -3.23 0.88 15.56
CA ASP A 519 -2.47 -0.23 16.15
C ASP A 519 -2.88 -0.48 17.63
N ASP A 520 -2.67 -1.70 18.13
CA ASP A 520 -2.84 -2.11 19.54
C ASP A 520 -4.25 -1.88 20.14
N VAL A 521 -5.30 -1.87 19.33
CA VAL A 521 -6.67 -1.61 19.83
C VAL A 521 -7.45 -2.88 20.14
N GLY A 522 -6.92 -4.05 19.78
CA GLY A 522 -7.57 -5.36 19.95
C GLY A 522 -8.39 -5.77 18.74
N GLY A 523 -7.89 -5.49 17.54
CA GLY A 523 -8.54 -5.84 16.27
C GLY A 523 -9.85 -5.10 16.03
N ILE A 524 -10.68 -5.61 15.11
CA ILE A 524 -11.97 -4.98 14.78
C ILE A 524 -12.88 -4.86 16.00
N SER A 525 -12.99 -5.91 16.82
CA SER A 525 -13.81 -5.91 18.04
C SER A 525 -13.28 -4.91 19.09
N GLY A 526 -11.97 -4.76 19.19
CA GLY A 526 -11.31 -3.72 19.96
C GLY A 526 -11.65 -2.31 19.49
N TYR A 527 -11.56 -2.08 18.18
CA TYR A 527 -11.91 -0.79 17.56
C TYR A 527 -13.38 -0.42 17.76
N ILE A 528 -14.30 -1.40 17.70
CA ILE A 528 -15.72 -1.21 18.02
C ILE A 528 -15.90 -0.75 19.47
N ARG A 529 -15.22 -1.42 20.43
CA ARG A 529 -15.21 -1.01 21.85
C ARG A 529 -14.67 0.41 22.02
N PHE A 530 -13.56 0.73 21.36
CA PHE A 530 -12.96 2.07 21.37
C PHE A 530 -13.95 3.14 20.86
N LEU A 531 -14.60 2.92 19.71
CA LEU A 531 -15.57 3.86 19.15
C LEU A 531 -16.76 4.11 20.08
N ARG A 532 -17.27 3.08 20.75
CA ARG A 532 -18.31 3.22 21.78
C ARG A 532 -17.81 4.01 22.98
N GLY A 533 -16.62 3.67 23.49
CA GLY A 533 -15.98 4.34 24.64
C GLY A 533 -15.81 5.85 24.44
N ILE A 534 -15.27 6.27 23.29
CA ILE A 534 -15.12 7.71 23.00
C ILE A 534 -16.44 8.43 22.65
N ASN A 535 -17.54 7.69 22.51
CA ASN A 535 -18.89 8.20 22.23
C ASN A 535 -19.91 7.82 23.33
N GLN A 536 -19.46 7.54 24.56
CA GLN A 536 -20.26 7.06 25.69
C GLN A 536 -21.63 7.75 25.87
N ALA A 537 -21.69 9.09 25.76
CA ALA A 537 -22.94 9.82 25.96
C ALA A 537 -24.01 9.45 24.91
N LYS A 538 -23.60 9.26 23.66
CA LYS A 538 -24.49 8.82 22.56
C LYS A 538 -24.86 7.35 22.74
N GLU A 539 -23.89 6.53 23.12
CA GLU A 539 -24.10 5.09 23.32
C GLU A 539 -25.07 4.79 24.46
N LYS A 540 -24.91 5.46 25.61
CA LYS A 540 -25.84 5.40 26.73
C LYS A 540 -27.25 5.86 26.34
N ALA A 541 -27.37 6.88 25.49
CA ALA A 541 -28.67 7.35 25.01
C ALA A 541 -29.36 6.33 24.10
N TYR A 542 -28.62 5.68 23.20
CA TYR A 542 -29.11 4.62 22.33
C TYR A 542 -29.68 3.44 23.12
N TRP A 543 -28.89 2.87 24.03
CA TRP A 543 -29.34 1.72 24.83
C TRP A 543 -30.53 2.05 25.73
N LYS A 544 -30.58 3.29 26.25
CA LYS A 544 -31.72 3.76 27.05
C LYS A 544 -33.02 3.81 26.22
N GLN A 545 -32.93 4.13 24.94
CA GLN A 545 -34.06 4.09 24.03
C GLN A 545 -34.50 2.64 23.77
N ILE A 546 -33.56 1.74 23.45
CA ILE A 546 -33.83 0.31 23.21
C ILE A 546 -34.49 -0.34 24.44
N ALA A 547 -33.99 -0.07 25.64
CA ALA A 547 -34.58 -0.60 26.86
C ALA A 547 -36.00 -0.10 27.10
N LYS A 548 -36.28 1.16 26.75
CA LYS A 548 -37.63 1.74 26.83
C LYS A 548 -38.59 1.07 25.83
N GLU A 549 -38.13 0.83 24.60
CA GLU A 549 -38.93 0.19 23.54
C GLU A 549 -39.28 -1.27 23.90
N ASN A 550 -38.34 -1.97 24.54
CA ASN A 550 -38.52 -3.36 24.98
C ASN A 550 -39.10 -3.51 26.40
N GLN A 551 -39.47 -2.41 27.07
CA GLN A 551 -40.06 -2.40 28.42
C GLN A 551 -39.21 -3.11 29.49
N LEU A 552 -37.89 -2.98 29.38
CA LEU A 552 -36.94 -3.66 30.26
C LEU A 552 -36.82 -2.99 31.61
N SER A 553 -36.56 -3.79 32.64
CA SER A 553 -36.26 -3.31 33.98
C SER A 553 -34.91 -2.57 34.05
N PRO A 554 -34.66 -1.78 35.11
CA PRO A 554 -33.36 -1.13 35.31
C PRO A 554 -32.17 -2.11 35.39
N GLU A 555 -32.40 -3.33 35.88
CA GLU A 555 -31.40 -4.39 35.98
C GLU A 555 -31.08 -4.97 34.59
N GLU A 556 -32.12 -5.33 33.82
CA GLU A 556 -31.97 -5.81 32.43
C GLU A 556 -31.36 -4.75 31.49
N TYR A 557 -31.60 -3.47 31.76
CA TYR A 557 -30.96 -2.36 31.04
C TYR A 557 -29.44 -2.30 31.27
N LEU A 558 -28.97 -2.59 32.48
CA LEU A 558 -27.53 -2.58 32.78
C LEU A 558 -26.82 -3.74 32.09
N ASP A 559 -27.46 -4.90 32.01
CA ASP A 559 -26.94 -6.09 31.30
C ASP A 559 -26.93 -5.93 29.77
N LEU A 560 -27.64 -4.94 29.25
CA LEU A 560 -27.72 -4.64 27.82
C LEU A 560 -26.57 -3.79 27.30
N ILE A 561 -25.96 -2.97 28.15
CA ILE A 561 -24.90 -2.05 27.73
C ILE A 561 -23.63 -2.88 27.55
N PRO A 562 -23.08 -2.96 26.33
CA PRO A 562 -21.85 -3.69 26.11
C PRO A 562 -20.71 -3.06 26.92
N ASP A 563 -19.90 -3.89 27.55
CA ASP A 563 -18.71 -3.45 28.24
C ASP A 563 -17.67 -2.96 27.21
N ASN A 564 -17.12 -1.77 27.43
CA ASN A 564 -16.06 -1.18 26.60
C ASN A 564 -14.66 -1.40 27.21
N TRP A 565 -14.58 -2.03 28.38
CA TRP A 565 -13.35 -2.36 29.09
C TRP A 565 -12.51 -1.10 29.29
N ASP A 566 -11.27 -1.14 28.81
CA ASP A 566 -10.26 -0.11 29.03
C ASP A 566 -10.55 1.22 28.29
N TYR A 567 -11.58 1.26 27.42
CA TYR A 567 -11.85 2.43 26.57
C TYR A 567 -12.87 3.42 27.11
N ASP A 568 -13.42 3.20 28.30
CA ASP A 568 -14.33 4.15 28.94
C ASP A 568 -13.61 5.35 29.60
N ASP A 569 -12.28 5.33 29.64
CA ASP A 569 -11.47 6.43 30.17
C ASP A 569 -11.30 7.57 29.14
N PRO A 570 -11.46 8.84 29.52
CA PRO A 570 -11.08 10.01 28.69
C PRO A 570 -9.69 9.93 28.04
N ASP A 571 -8.74 9.27 28.70
CA ASP A 571 -7.37 9.09 28.22
C ASP A 571 -7.30 8.24 26.95
N SER A 572 -8.30 7.40 26.68
CA SER A 572 -8.37 6.56 25.47
C SER A 572 -8.29 7.38 24.18
N LEU A 573 -8.91 8.56 24.16
CA LEU A 573 -8.87 9.43 22.99
C LEU A 573 -7.49 10.05 22.80
N ASP A 574 -6.80 10.37 23.89
CA ASP A 574 -5.46 10.97 23.85
C ASP A 574 -4.39 9.92 23.53
N TRP A 575 -4.53 8.69 24.03
CA TRP A 575 -3.77 7.51 23.59
C TRP A 575 -3.91 7.29 22.08
N ALA A 576 -5.13 7.22 21.56
CA ALA A 576 -5.36 7.02 20.13
C ALA A 576 -4.78 8.17 19.28
N LYS A 577 -4.89 9.43 19.73
CA LYS A 577 -4.22 10.57 19.07
C LYS A 577 -2.70 10.43 19.09
N GLY A 578 -2.14 9.88 20.16
CA GLY A 578 -0.70 9.57 20.28
C GLY A 578 -0.21 8.61 19.20
N LEU A 579 -1.06 7.66 18.80
CA LEU A 579 -0.85 6.73 17.69
C LEU A 579 -1.19 7.34 16.30
N GLY A 580 -1.49 8.64 16.24
CA GLY A 580 -1.81 9.34 15.01
C GLY A 580 -3.26 9.21 14.55
N TRP A 581 -4.13 8.56 15.33
CA TRP A 581 -5.54 8.42 15.02
C TRP A 581 -6.23 9.80 14.96
N SER A 582 -7.08 9.99 13.96
CA SER A 582 -7.86 11.20 13.81
C SER A 582 -9.26 10.90 13.30
N ARG A 583 -10.24 11.75 13.64
CA ARG A 583 -11.62 11.66 13.14
C ARG A 583 -11.77 12.08 11.66
N ARG A 584 -10.67 12.11 10.91
CA ARG A 584 -10.62 12.53 9.51
C ARG A 584 -10.45 11.30 8.63
N MET A 585 -11.28 11.20 7.61
CA MET A 585 -11.09 10.23 6.53
C MET A 585 -9.80 10.56 5.78
N PRO A 586 -9.16 9.56 5.15
CA PRO A 586 -8.15 9.81 4.12
C PRO A 586 -8.71 10.79 3.07
N GLY A 587 -7.93 11.77 2.63
CA GLY A 587 -8.40 12.80 1.69
C GLY A 587 -8.53 12.27 0.26
N ARG A 588 -9.61 12.61 -0.46
CA ARG A 588 -9.87 12.17 -1.86
C ARG A 588 -8.81 12.61 -2.86
N LYS A 589 -8.25 13.81 -2.71
CA LYS A 589 -7.23 14.32 -3.65
C LYS A 589 -5.86 13.71 -3.46
N THR A 590 -5.67 12.94 -2.39
CA THR A 590 -4.36 12.49 -1.99
C THR A 590 -4.44 11.35 -0.98
N LEU A 591 -3.75 10.24 -1.25
CA LEU A 591 -3.14 9.42 -0.19
C LEU A 591 -2.14 10.23 0.70
N LEU A 592 -2.17 11.57 0.69
CA LEU A 592 -1.26 12.49 1.38
C LEU A 592 -1.88 12.93 2.70
#